data_AF-A0A6I1G0Y9-F1
#
_entry.id   AF-A0A6I1G0Y9-F1
#
_cell.length_a   1.000
_cell.length_b   1.000
_cell.length_c   1.000
_cell.angle_alpha   90.00
_cell.angle_beta   90.00
_cell.angle_gamma   90.00
#
_symmetry.space_group_name_H-M   'P 1'
#
loop_
_entity.id
_entity.type
_entity.pdbx_description
1 polymer ?
#
loop_
_entity_poly.entity_id
_entity_poly.type
_entity_poly.pdbx_seq_one_letter_code
_entity_poly.pdbx_strand_id
1 'polypeptide(L)'
;MMRLVTFVEVTDSVADPRRLSVSARHEAVLSNGDRVILLDDRGWSESGPPDIWSSLSAVEIVESARVVVGPDEPFDGYSQEYMQATHWATLAEVLRRHGVDVEGKTLSELPHEVVLGEKLLTRLRAGAG
;
A
#
# COMPACT_ATOMS: atom_id res chain seq x y z
N MET A 1 7.11 6.04 -18.67
CA MET A 1 7.50 4.78 -18.00
C MET A 1 6.45 4.49 -16.95
N MET A 2 6.00 3.24 -16.87
CA MET A 2 5.01 2.80 -15.89
C MET A 2 5.64 2.68 -14.50
N ARG A 3 4.88 2.98 -13.44
CA ARG A 3 5.30 2.80 -12.04
C ARG A 3 4.11 2.43 -11.16
N LEU A 4 4.40 1.83 -10.01
CA LEU A 4 3.42 1.57 -8.96
C LEU A 4 3.39 2.73 -7.98
N VAL A 5 2.19 3.13 -7.56
CA VAL A 5 1.98 4.13 -6.51
C VAL A 5 1.03 3.56 -5.48
N THR A 6 1.39 3.64 -4.20
CA THR A 6 0.47 3.36 -3.10
C THR A 6 0.18 4.65 -2.35
N PHE A 7 -1.08 5.06 -2.36
CA PHE A 7 -1.54 6.20 -1.59
C PHE A 7 -2.05 5.71 -0.23
N VAL A 8 -1.46 6.23 0.85
CA VAL A 8 -1.82 5.88 2.23
C VAL A 8 -2.42 7.08 2.91
N GLU A 9 -3.60 6.93 3.49
CA GLU A 9 -4.28 8.01 4.21
C GLU A 9 -5.03 7.48 5.42
N VAL A 10 -5.20 8.34 6.41
CA VAL A 10 -6.01 8.04 7.60
C VAL A 10 -7.47 7.87 7.20
N THR A 11 -8.10 6.77 7.63
CA THR A 11 -9.51 6.46 7.32
C THR A 11 -10.53 7.21 8.18
N ASP A 12 -10.06 7.88 9.23
CA ASP A 12 -10.70 8.81 10.15
C ASP A 12 -12.09 8.50 10.74
N SER A 13 -12.09 8.56 12.07
CA SER A 13 -13.11 9.18 12.95
C SER A 13 -12.73 9.03 14.42
N VAL A 14 -11.70 8.23 14.73
CA VAL A 14 -11.23 8.08 16.11
C VAL A 14 -10.18 9.14 16.40
N ALA A 15 -10.57 10.19 17.13
CA ALA A 15 -9.63 11.11 17.79
C ALA A 15 -8.79 10.40 18.89
N ASP A 16 -8.83 9.06 18.97
CA ASP A 16 -8.13 8.29 19.98
C ASP A 16 -6.64 8.29 19.64
N PRO A 17 -5.81 8.97 20.45
CA PRO A 17 -4.39 9.04 20.21
C PRO A 17 -3.69 7.69 20.44
N ARG A 18 -4.43 6.64 20.83
CA ARG A 18 -3.96 5.25 20.96
C ARG A 18 -4.11 4.40 19.71
N ARG A 19 -4.74 4.90 18.64
CA ARG A 19 -5.05 4.09 17.46
C ARG A 19 -4.62 4.74 16.16
N LEU A 20 -3.96 3.94 15.31
CA LEU A 20 -3.75 4.20 13.90
C LEU A 20 -4.78 3.39 13.10
N SER A 21 -5.36 4.02 12.08
CA SER A 21 -6.18 3.32 11.07
C SER A 21 -5.98 4.00 9.74
N VAL A 22 -5.50 3.26 8.74
CA VAL A 22 -5.17 3.79 7.41
C VAL A 22 -5.73 2.91 6.32
N SER A 23 -6.08 3.53 5.21
CA SER A 23 -6.35 2.86 3.93
C SER A 23 -5.12 2.98 3.05
N ALA A 24 -4.86 1.95 2.24
CA ALA A 24 -3.83 1.91 1.23
C ALA A 24 -4.47 1.62 -0.13
N ARG A 25 -4.40 2.58 -1.05
CA ARG A 25 -4.86 2.40 -2.44
C ARG A 25 -3.65 2.18 -3.35
N HIS A 26 -3.58 1.03 -3.99
CA HIS A 26 -2.51 0.65 -4.90
C HIS A 26 -2.92 0.91 -6.35
N GLU A 27 -2.08 1.62 -7.10
CA GLU A 27 -2.34 2.04 -8.47
C GLU A 27 -1.13 1.78 -9.37
N ALA A 28 -1.38 1.53 -10.65
CA ALA A 28 -0.39 1.71 -11.70
C ALA A 28 -0.55 3.09 -12.33
N VAL A 29 0.54 3.86 -12.39
CA VAL A 29 0.64 5.06 -13.22
C VAL A 29 1.22 4.65 -14.56
N LEU A 30 0.41 4.74 -15.60
CA LEU A 30 0.76 4.37 -16.97
C LEU A 30 1.71 5.41 -17.59
N SER A 31 2.34 5.05 -18.73
CA SER A 31 3.29 5.94 -19.41
C SER A 31 2.66 7.23 -19.94
N ASN A 32 1.35 7.27 -20.14
CA ASN A 32 0.59 8.47 -20.53
C ASN A 32 0.12 9.31 -19.32
N GLY A 33 0.41 8.88 -18.09
CA GLY A 33 0.01 9.56 -16.86
C GLY A 33 -1.33 9.08 -16.28
N ASP A 34 -2.08 8.24 -16.99
CA ASP A 34 -3.33 7.68 -16.49
C ASP A 34 -3.06 6.75 -15.31
N ARG A 35 -4.08 6.64 -14.44
CA ARG A 35 -4.03 5.82 -13.23
C ARG A 35 -5.04 4.69 -13.33
N VAL A 36 -4.58 3.48 -13.08
CA VAL A 36 -5.43 2.30 -12.94
C VAL A 36 -5.35 1.83 -11.49
N ILE A 37 -6.50 1.73 -10.83
CA ILE A 37 -6.60 1.15 -9.49
C ILE A 37 -6.36 -0.35 -9.60
N LEU A 38 -5.38 -0.84 -8.85
CA LEU A 38 -5.04 -2.25 -8.76
C LEU A 38 -5.68 -2.88 -7.53
N LEU A 39 -5.61 -2.18 -6.39
CA LEU A 39 -6.23 -2.55 -5.11
C LEU A 39 -6.74 -1.29 -4.41
N ASP A 40 -7.97 -1.30 -3.92
CA ASP A 40 -8.59 -0.20 -3.16
C ASP A 40 -9.17 -0.64 -1.80
N ASP A 41 -9.01 -1.91 -1.46
CA ASP A 41 -9.53 -2.57 -0.26
C ASP A 41 -8.46 -2.82 0.80
N ARG A 42 -7.24 -2.30 0.60
CA ARG A 42 -6.10 -2.50 1.51
C ARG A 42 -6.02 -1.42 2.58
N GLY A 43 -5.34 -1.76 3.66
CA GLY A 43 -5.19 -0.90 4.83
C GLY A 43 -4.82 -1.72 6.05
N TRP A 44 -4.58 -1.04 7.16
CA TRP A 44 -4.34 -1.70 8.44
C TRP A 44 -4.73 -0.80 9.60
N SER A 45 -4.77 -1.39 10.80
CA SER A 45 -4.98 -0.69 12.05
C SER A 45 -3.96 -1.17 13.07
N GLU A 46 -3.46 -0.24 13.89
CA GLU A 46 -2.60 -0.54 15.02
C GLU A 46 -3.19 0.12 16.27
N SER A 47 -3.02 -0.54 17.41
CA SER A 47 -3.43 -0.02 18.72
C SER A 47 -2.24 -0.04 19.66
N GLY A 48 -2.11 0.98 20.49
CA GLY A 48 -0.94 1.18 21.34
C GLY A 48 -1.19 2.11 22.52
N PRO A 49 -0.12 2.56 23.18
CA PRO A 49 -0.19 3.56 24.24
C PRO A 49 -0.80 4.90 23.76
N PRO A 50 -1.18 5.81 24.69
CA PRO A 50 -1.79 7.12 24.37
C PRO A 50 -1.01 8.02 23.41
N ASP A 51 0.23 7.69 23.12
CA ASP A 51 1.18 8.41 22.28
C ASP A 51 1.70 7.53 21.12
N ILE A 52 0.92 6.56 20.61
CA ILE A 52 1.34 5.69 19.49
C ILE A 52 1.87 6.50 18.28
N TRP A 53 1.30 7.67 18.04
CA TRP A 53 1.71 8.58 16.96
C TRP A 53 3.12 9.15 17.14
N SER A 54 3.63 9.21 18.37
CA SER A 54 4.99 9.63 18.69
C SER A 54 6.03 8.55 18.40
N SER A 55 5.63 7.27 18.45
CA SER A 55 6.50 6.14 18.12
C SER A 55 6.52 5.78 16.62
N LEU A 56 5.57 6.28 15.83
CA LEU A 56 5.45 5.98 14.40
C LEU A 56 6.28 6.95 13.55
N SER A 57 7.06 6.40 12.64
CA SER A 57 7.80 7.16 11.64
C SER A 57 7.17 7.05 10.24
N ALA A 58 7.43 8.05 9.39
CA ALA A 58 7.03 7.98 7.99
C ALA A 58 7.68 6.79 7.25
N VAL A 59 8.88 6.37 7.67
CA VAL A 59 9.60 5.23 7.10
C VAL A 59 8.86 3.92 7.39
N GLU A 60 8.47 3.68 8.64
CA GLU A 60 7.70 2.49 9.03
C GLU A 60 6.35 2.41 8.32
N ILE A 61 5.64 3.54 8.18
CA ILE A 61 4.38 3.56 7.44
C ILE A 61 4.58 3.21 5.96
N VAL A 62 5.69 3.67 5.35
CA VAL A 62 6.03 3.34 3.96
C VAL A 62 6.35 1.84 3.82
N GLU A 63 7.09 1.26 4.76
CA GLU A 63 7.40 -0.17 4.77
C GLU A 63 6.13 -1.01 4.95
N SER A 64 5.28 -0.68 5.92
CA SER A 64 4.00 -1.35 6.15
C SER A 64 3.10 -1.27 4.92
N ALA A 65 3.03 -0.11 4.26
CA ALA A 65 2.23 0.06 3.04
C ALA A 65 2.66 -0.87 1.90
N ARG A 66 3.97 -1.13 1.75
CA ARG A 66 4.48 -2.07 0.74
C ARG A 66 4.10 -3.52 1.07
N VAL A 67 4.08 -3.86 2.36
CA VAL A 67 3.67 -5.19 2.81
C VAL A 67 2.18 -5.42 2.56
N VAL A 68 1.30 -4.50 2.96
CA VAL A 68 -0.17 -4.71 2.85
C VAL A 68 -0.71 -4.74 1.42
N VAL A 69 -0.03 -4.08 0.47
CA VAL A 69 -0.38 -4.14 -0.96
C VAL A 69 0.41 -5.21 -1.72
N GLY A 70 1.32 -5.90 -1.03
CA GLY A 70 2.13 -6.98 -1.58
C GLY A 70 1.43 -8.34 -1.51
N PRO A 71 2.15 -9.41 -1.87
CA PRO A 71 1.66 -10.78 -1.76
C PRO A 71 1.43 -11.16 -0.30
N ASP A 72 0.38 -11.95 -0.05
CA ASP A 72 0.12 -12.50 1.27
C ASP A 72 1.22 -13.49 1.69
N GLU A 73 1.39 -13.68 3.00
CA GLU A 73 2.29 -14.69 3.53
C GLU A 73 1.87 -16.11 3.11
N PRO A 74 2.82 -17.04 2.96
CA PRO A 74 2.48 -18.42 2.60
C PRO A 74 1.59 -19.07 3.66
N PHE A 75 0.54 -19.77 3.22
CA PHE A 75 -0.39 -20.52 4.06
C PHE A 75 -0.68 -21.89 3.43
N ASP A 76 -1.26 -22.83 4.19
CA ASP A 76 -1.71 -24.15 3.71
C ASP A 76 -0.71 -24.93 2.84
N GLY A 77 0.59 -24.76 3.10
CA GLY A 77 1.66 -25.43 2.36
C GLY A 77 2.03 -24.79 1.01
N TYR A 78 1.44 -23.64 0.67
CA TYR A 78 1.91 -22.83 -0.46
C TYR A 78 3.32 -22.29 -0.20
N SER A 79 4.09 -22.11 -1.28
CA SER A 79 5.41 -21.49 -1.23
C SER A 79 5.31 -19.97 -1.37
N GLN A 80 6.33 -19.26 -0.88
CA GLN A 80 6.44 -17.81 -1.07
C GLN A 80 6.52 -17.41 -2.56
N GLU A 81 7.14 -18.25 -3.40
CA GLU A 81 7.18 -18.03 -4.84
C GLU A 81 5.78 -18.10 -5.47
N TYR A 82 4.97 -19.06 -5.04
CA TYR A 82 3.59 -19.20 -5.52
C TYR A 82 2.72 -18.00 -5.13
N MET A 83 2.84 -17.54 -3.88
CA MET A 83 2.12 -16.36 -3.39
C MET A 83 2.49 -15.10 -4.18
N GLN A 84 3.78 -14.90 -4.43
CA GLN A 84 4.28 -13.79 -5.27
C GLN A 84 3.73 -13.88 -6.69
N ALA A 85 3.89 -15.03 -7.37
CA ALA A 85 3.46 -15.20 -8.75
C ALA A 85 1.95 -14.95 -8.92
N THR A 86 1.13 -15.50 -8.02
CA THR A 86 -0.33 -15.38 -8.09
C THR A 86 -0.79 -13.95 -7.81
N HIS A 87 -0.18 -13.28 -6.83
CA HIS A 87 -0.46 -11.88 -6.52
C HIS A 87 -0.21 -10.98 -7.75
N TRP A 88 1.00 -11.03 -8.31
CA TRP A 88 1.35 -10.17 -9.45
C TRP A 88 0.58 -10.51 -10.73
N ALA A 89 0.28 -11.79 -10.97
CA ALA A 89 -0.57 -12.21 -12.09
C ALA A 89 -2.00 -11.63 -11.97
N THR A 90 -2.53 -11.53 -10.75
CA THR A 90 -3.85 -10.94 -10.49
C THR A 90 -3.85 -9.44 -10.80
N LEU A 91 -2.83 -8.70 -10.38
CA LEU A 91 -2.71 -7.26 -10.69
C LEU A 91 -2.51 -7.01 -12.19
N ALA A 92 -1.72 -7.86 -12.86
CA ALA A 92 -1.55 -7.83 -14.31
C ALA A 92 -2.86 -8.09 -15.07
N GLU A 93 -3.71 -8.99 -14.57
CA GLU A 93 -5.05 -9.22 -15.13
C GLU A 93 -5.95 -7.98 -15.00
N VAL A 94 -5.87 -7.23 -13.89
CA VAL A 94 -6.57 -5.92 -13.78
C VAL A 94 -6.11 -4.99 -14.89
N LEU A 95 -4.81 -4.82 -15.09
CA LEU A 95 -4.26 -3.96 -16.14
C LEU A 95 -4.68 -4.39 -17.55
N ARG A 96 -4.72 -5.70 -17.82
CA ARG A 96 -5.17 -6.23 -19.12
C ARG A 96 -6.62 -5.88 -19.43
N ARG A 97 -7.51 -5.85 -18.43
CA ARG A 97 -8.91 -5.39 -18.59
C ARG A 97 -8.99 -3.90 -18.96
N HIS A 98 -7.97 -3.12 -18.61
CA HIS A 98 -7.81 -1.72 -18.99
C HIS A 98 -7.00 -1.55 -20.29
N GLY A 99 -6.73 -2.63 -21.04
CA GLY A 99 -6.01 -2.59 -22.31
C GLY A 99 -4.49 -2.47 -22.18
N VAL A 100 -3.94 -2.68 -20.98
CA VAL A 100 -2.49 -2.64 -20.72
C VAL A 100 -1.98 -4.06 -20.55
N ASP A 101 -1.21 -4.54 -21.54
CA ASP A 101 -0.59 -5.87 -21.49
C ASP A 101 0.78 -5.80 -20.81
N VAL A 102 0.88 -6.40 -19.62
CA VAL A 102 2.12 -6.49 -18.84
C VAL A 102 2.14 -7.82 -18.09
N GLU A 103 3.29 -8.48 -18.06
CA GLU A 103 3.46 -9.70 -17.28
C GLU A 103 3.59 -9.39 -15.79
N GLY A 104 3.07 -10.27 -14.93
CA GLY A 104 3.16 -10.11 -13.47
C GLY A 104 4.61 -9.95 -12.97
N LYS A 105 5.56 -10.68 -13.58
CA LYS A 105 6.99 -10.53 -13.22
C LYS A 105 7.50 -9.11 -13.53
N THR A 106 7.25 -8.59 -14.72
CA THR A 106 7.62 -7.21 -15.08
C THR A 106 6.93 -6.19 -14.19
N LEU A 107 5.66 -6.42 -13.82
CA LEU A 107 4.93 -5.57 -12.90
C LEU A 107 5.58 -5.51 -11.52
N SER A 108 6.06 -6.65 -11.01
CA SER A 108 6.73 -6.76 -9.70
C SER A 108 8.06 -6.02 -9.61
N GLU A 109 8.70 -5.78 -10.75
CA GLU A 109 10.01 -5.12 -10.85
C GLU A 109 9.89 -3.61 -11.08
N LEU A 110 8.67 -3.08 -11.23
CA LEU A 110 8.46 -1.66 -11.45
C LEU A 110 8.87 -0.84 -10.22
N PRO A 111 9.34 0.41 -10.42
CA PRO A 111 9.48 1.36 -9.33
C PRO A 111 8.16 1.50 -8.57
N HIS A 112 8.23 1.36 -7.24
CA HIS A 112 7.07 1.48 -6.36
C HIS A 112 7.26 2.65 -5.41
N GLU A 113 6.46 3.68 -5.61
CA GLU A 113 6.39 4.88 -4.78
C GLU A 113 5.26 4.75 -3.75
N VAL A 114 5.51 5.18 -2.51
CA VAL A 114 4.46 5.29 -1.49
C VAL A 114 4.26 6.77 -1.19
N VAL A 115 3.02 7.23 -1.32
CA VAL A 115 2.62 8.62 -1.09
C VAL A 115 1.78 8.67 0.17
N LEU A 116 2.26 9.41 1.18
CA LEU A 116 1.53 9.65 2.42
C LEU A 116 0.61 10.86 2.25
N GLY A 117 -0.67 10.67 2.58
CA GLY A 117 -1.68 11.72 2.54
C GLY A 117 -1.42 12.84 3.55
N GLU A 118 -2.03 14.00 3.31
CA GLU A 118 -1.79 15.20 4.10
C GLU A 118 -2.27 15.04 5.56
N LYS A 119 -3.37 14.31 5.79
CA LYS A 119 -3.87 14.11 7.15
C LYS A 119 -2.93 13.21 7.93
N LEU A 120 -2.48 12.13 7.31
CA LEU A 120 -1.47 11.24 7.89
C LEU A 120 -0.18 11.99 8.24
N LEU A 121 0.38 12.77 7.31
CA LEU A 121 1.58 13.57 7.55
C LEU A 121 1.37 14.59 8.68
N THR A 122 0.20 15.22 8.74
CA THR A 122 -0.15 16.15 9.82
C THR A 122 -0.18 15.46 11.17
N ARG A 123 -0.71 14.22 11.24
CA ARG A 123 -0.79 13.45 12.47
C ARG A 123 0.57 12.95 12.96
N LEU A 124 1.42 12.47 12.06
CA LEU A 124 2.79 12.08 12.37
C LEU A 124 3.61 13.25 12.92
N ARG A 125 3.48 14.45 12.31
CA ARG A 125 4.15 15.67 12.80
C ARG A 125 3.64 16.09 14.18
N ALA A 126 2.34 15.94 14.44
CA ALA A 126 1.76 16.28 15.74
C ALA A 126 2.16 15.29 16.85
N GLY A 127 2.47 14.03 16.52
CA GLY A 127 2.97 13.04 17.47
C GLY A 127 4.45 13.21 17.80
N ALA A 128 5.26 13.73 16.88
CA ALA A 128 6.71 13.93 17.08
C ALA A 128 7.08 15.14 17.97
N GLY A 129 6.09 15.90 18.46
CA GLY A 129 6.28 17.15 19.21
C GLY A 129 6.07 17.03 20.71
#